data_AF-A0A2V6T7X5-F1
#
_entry.id   AF-A0A2V6T7X5-F1
#
_cell.length_a   1.000
_cell.length_b   1.000
_cell.length_c   1.000
_cell.angle_alpha   90.00
_cell.angle_beta   90.00
_cell.angle_gamma   90.00
#
_symmetry.space_group_name_H-M   'P 1'
#
loop_
_entity.id
_entity.type
_entity.pdbx_description
1 polymer ?
#
loop_
_entity_poly.entity_id
_entity_poly.type
_entity_poly.pdbx_seq_one_letter_code
_entity_poly.pdbx_strand_id
1 'polypeptide(L)' 'MIREEKVHQIYSAMQAGQKFGMQTMNQSLANLYLRGQISRQEALSRSLFPEELLRLMDQPTPAASR' A
#
# COMPACT_ATOMS: atom_id res chain seq x y z
N MET A 1 13.25 -1.85 16.29
CA MET A 1 11.84 -1.61 15.91
C MET A 1 10.84 -2.53 16.60
N ILE A 2 10.80 -3.84 16.31
CA ILE A 2 9.86 -4.76 16.99
C ILE A 2 10.17 -4.87 18.50
N ARG A 3 11.45 -4.80 18.89
CA ARG A 3 11.87 -4.78 20.30
C ARG A 3 11.80 -3.40 20.98
N GLU A 4 11.42 -2.35 20.26
CA GLU A 4 11.41 -0.95 20.76
C GLU A 4 10.01 -0.33 20.79
N GLU A 5 8.94 -1.12 20.59
CA GLU A 5 7.54 -0.66 20.54
C GLU A 5 7.23 0.43 19.49
N LYS A 6 8.14 0.69 18.55
CA LYS A 6 7.97 1.68 17.45
C LYS A 6 7.28 1.07 16.24
N VAL A 7 6.11 0.45 16.46
CA VAL A 7 5.31 -0.24 15.41
C VAL A 7 4.91 0.73 14.30
N HIS A 8 4.64 1.99 14.65
CA HIS A 8 4.28 3.07 13.72
C HIS A 8 5.40 3.42 12.73
N GLN A 9 6.68 3.22 13.09
CA GLN A 9 7.78 3.44 12.16
C GLN A 9 7.91 2.31 11.12
N ILE A 10 7.30 1.12 11.34
CA ILE A 10 7.41 -0.03 10.41
C ILE A 10 6.86 0.37 9.05
N TYR A 11 5.90 1.29 9.02
CA TYR A 11 5.34 1.83 7.79
C TYR A 11 6.40 2.53 6.92
N SER A 12 7.25 3.35 7.51
CA SER A 12 8.37 4.03 6.82
C SER A 12 9.44 3.04 6.37
N ALA A 13 9.72 2.01 7.18
CA ALA A 13 10.66 0.96 6.80
C ALA A 13 10.14 0.12 5.62
N MET A 14 8.85 -0.20 5.59
CA MET A 14 8.21 -0.90 4.46
C MET A 14 8.20 -0.04 3.18
N GLN A 15 7.93 1.26 3.29
CA GLN A 15 8.05 2.20 2.16
C GLN A 15 9.48 2.26 1.62
N ALA A 16 10.49 2.35 2.49
CA ALA A 16 11.90 2.32 2.08
C ALA A 16 12.31 0.97 1.47
N GLY A 17 11.70 -0.11 1.96
CA GLY A 17 11.91 -1.49 1.52
C GLY A 17 11.25 -1.87 0.20
N GLN A 18 10.45 -0.99 -0.42
CA GLN A 18 9.78 -1.29 -1.70
C GLN A 18 10.76 -1.76 -2.79
N LYS A 19 11.97 -1.19 -2.81
CA LYS A 19 13.03 -1.57 -3.75
C LYS A 19 13.51 -3.02 -3.58
N PHE A 20 13.26 -3.62 -2.43
CA PHE A 20 13.59 -5.01 -2.10
C PHE A 20 12.36 -5.93 -2.16
N GLY A 21 11.25 -5.48 -2.76
CA GLY A 21 10.03 -6.27 -2.91
C GLY A 21 9.09 -6.22 -1.71
N MET A 22 9.33 -5.36 -0.72
CA MET A 22 8.37 -5.14 0.35
C MET A 22 7.14 -4.42 -0.19
N GLN A 23 5.96 -4.89 0.21
CA GLN A 23 4.69 -4.35 -0.24
C GLN A 23 3.79 -4.10 0.96
N THR A 24 3.24 -2.88 1.08
CA THR A 24 2.23 -2.59 2.09
C THR A 24 0.86 -3.12 1.66
N MET A 25 -0.02 -3.35 2.63
CA MET A 25 -1.40 -3.75 2.35
C MET A 25 -2.10 -2.76 1.41
N ASN A 26 -1.92 -1.45 1.63
CA ASN A 26 -2.46 -0.40 0.78
C ASN A 26 -1.93 -0.46 -0.66
N GLN A 27 -0.65 -0.79 -0.86
CA GLN A 27 -0.10 -0.98 -2.21
C GLN A 27 -0.66 -2.21 -2.91
N SER A 28 -0.94 -3.29 -2.16
CA SER A 28 -1.63 -4.47 -2.71
C SER A 28 -3.07 -4.13 -3.12
N LEU A 29 -3.81 -3.45 -2.26
CA LEU A 29 -5.18 -3.01 -2.56
C LEU A 29 -5.23 -2.04 -3.76
N ALA A 30 -4.30 -1.08 -3.84
CA ALA A 30 -4.20 -0.18 -4.98
C ALA A 30 -3.92 -0.94 -6.28
N ASN A 31 -2.98 -1.91 -6.27
CA ASN A 31 -2.70 -2.74 -7.44
C ASN A 31 -3.91 -3.58 -7.88
N LEU A 32 -4.64 -4.17 -6.93
CA LEU A 32 -5.85 -4.97 -7.22
C LEU A 32 -6.95 -4.08 -7.83
N TYR A 33 -7.11 -2.86 -7.33
CA TYR A 33 -8.03 -1.87 -7.89
C TYR A 33 -7.63 -1.45 -9.30
N LEU A 34 -6.36 -1.11 -9.52
CA LEU A 34 -5.83 -0.72 -10.83
C LEU A 34 -5.98 -1.84 -11.88
N ARG A 35 -5.92 -3.10 -11.44
CA ARG A 35 -6.20 -4.28 -12.27
C ARG A 35 -7.69 -4.58 -12.46
N GLY A 36 -8.58 -3.78 -11.86
CA GLY A 36 -10.03 -3.98 -11.92
C GLY A 36 -10.53 -5.21 -11.16
N GLN A 37 -9.73 -5.79 -10.26
CA GLN A 37 -10.11 -7.00 -9.51
C GLN A 37 -11.01 -6.69 -8.31
N ILE A 38 -10.93 -5.47 -7.78
CA ILE A 38 -11.75 -5.01 -6.66
C ILE A 38 -12.33 -3.63 -6.95
N SER A 39 -13.48 -3.31 -6.33
CA SER A 39 -14.08 -1.99 -6.43
C SER A 39 -13.39 -1.00 -5.48
N ARG A 40 -13.50 0.30 -5.78
CA ARG A 40 -12.98 1.37 -4.90
C ARG A 40 -13.53 1.27 -3.48
N GLN A 41 -14.83 1.00 -3.33
CA GLN A 41 -15.46 0.85 -2.02
C GLN A 41 -14.91 -0.35 -1.26
N GLU A 42 -14.69 -1.48 -1.93
CA GLU A 42 -14.12 -2.68 -1.32
C GLU A 42 -12.66 -2.47 -0.89
N ALA A 43 -11.88 -1.73 -1.68
CA ALA A 43 -10.52 -1.38 -1.31
C ALA A 43 -10.50 -0.48 -0.05
N LEU A 44 -11.39 0.50 0.02
CA LEU A 44 -11.48 1.45 1.14
C LEU A 44 -12.02 0.81 2.41
N SER A 45 -12.96 -0.13 2.32
CA SER A 45 -13.53 -0.83 3.49
C SER A 45 -12.51 -1.74 4.18
N ARG A 46 -11.51 -2.24 3.43
CA ARG A 46 -10.47 -3.15 3.93
C ARG A 46 -9.19 -2.44 4.35
N SER A 47 -8.99 -1.20 3.94
CA SER A 47 -7.80 -0.42 4.31
C SER A 47 -7.91 0.15 5.72
N LEU A 48 -6.83 0.02 6.49
CA LEU A 48 -6.70 0.68 7.80
C LEU A 48 -6.44 2.20 7.66
N PHE A 49 -6.00 2.66 6.48
CA PHE A 49 -5.68 4.06 6.20
C PHE A 49 -6.23 4.46 4.81
N PRO A 50 -7.55 4.74 4.72
CA PRO A 50 -8.22 5.00 3.45
C PRO A 50 -7.65 6.19 2.67
N GLU A 51 -7.22 7.25 3.36
CA GLU A 51 -6.65 8.45 2.73
C GLU A 51 -5.34 8.16 1.98
N GLU A 52 -4.50 7.30 2.56
CA GLU A 52 -3.26 6.88 1.93
C GLU A 52 -3.54 5.97 0.73
N LEU A 53 -4.48 5.04 0.88
CA LEU A 53 -4.93 4.19 -0.22
C LEU A 53 -5.45 5.04 -1.39
N LEU A 54 -6.25 6.07 -1.14
CA LEU A 54 -6.73 6.98 -2.19
C LEU A 54 -5.57 7.66 -2.94
N ARG A 55 -4.55 8.14 -2.22
CA ARG A 55 -3.36 8.72 -2.85
C ARG A 55 -2.61 7.70 -3.71
N LEU A 56 -2.53 6.45 -3.27
CA LEU A 56 -1.89 5.37 -4.02
C LEU A 56 -2.73 4.89 -5.23
N MET A 57 -4.05 5.04 -5.19
CA MET A 57 -4.93 4.75 -6.33
C MET A 57 -4.86 5.85 -7.39
N ASP A 58 -4.71 7.11 -6.97
CA ASP A 58 -4.53 8.26 -7.86
C ASP A 58 -3.12 8.34 -8.45
N GLN A 59 -2.11 7.78 -7.75
CA GLN A 59 -0.76 7.65 -8.29
C GLN A 59 -0.61 6.35 -9.07
N PRO A 60 -0.41 6.38 -10.40
CA PRO A 60 -0.11 5.18 -11.15
C PRO A 60 1.22 4.61 -10.63
N THR A 61 1.16 3.51 -9.88
CA THR A 61 2.36 2.85 -9.38
C THR A 61 3.25 2.44 -10.55
N PRO A 62 4.54 2.84 -10.59
CA PRO A 62 5.46 2.54 -11.70
C PRO A 62 5.90 1.07 -11.77
N ALA A 63 5.28 0.18 -10.98
CA ALA A 63 5.62 -1.25 -10.93
C ALA A 63 5.07 -2.07 -12.12
N ALA A 64 4.27 -1.46 -13.02
CA ALA A 64 3.74 -2.10 -14.22
C ALA A 64 4.57 -1.81 -15.49
N SER A 65 5.85 -1.43 -15.35
CA SER A 65 6.78 -1.29 -16.47
C SER A 65 7.85 -2.37 -16.43
N ARG A 66 7.43 -3.61 -16.76
CA ARG A 66 8.28 -4.67 -17.31
C ARG A 66 7.43 -5.86 -17.78
#